data_AF-A0A540WGK4-F1
#
_entry.id   AF-A0A540WGK4-F1
#
_cell.length_a   1.000
_cell.length_b   1.000
_cell.length_c   1.000
_cell.angle_alpha   90.00
_cell.angle_beta   90.00
_cell.angle_gamma   90.00
#
_symmetry.space_group_name_H-M   'P 1'
#
loop_
_entity.id
_entity.type
_entity.pdbx_description
1 polymer ?
#
loop_
_entity_poly.entity_id
_entity_poly.type
_entity_poly.pdbx_seq_one_letter_code
_entity_poly.pdbx_strand_id
1 'polypeptide(L)' 'LDVATTQPALQLYTGNNLDGTLIGPSGRIYRSGDGVCFETQGFPDAPNQPDFPSATLRPGEVFRAATTFRFSVA' A
#
# COMPACT_ATOMS: atom_id res chain seq x y z
N LEU A 1 -9.57 2.53 -12.14
CA LEU A 1 -8.23 2.21 -11.63
C LEU A 1 -8.24 0.74 -11.27
N ASP A 2 -7.37 -0.05 -11.88
CA ASP A 2 -7.14 -1.44 -11.50
C ASP A 2 -5.76 -1.58 -10.86
N VAL A 3 -5.68 -2.34 -9.77
CA VAL A 3 -4.42 -2.63 -9.07
C VAL A 3 -4.17 -4.14 -9.14
N ALA A 4 -3.08 -4.55 -9.77
CA ALA A 4 -2.63 -5.93 -9.81
C ALA A 4 -1.28 -6.04 -9.09
N THR A 5 -1.06 -7.12 -8.33
CA THR A 5 0.18 -7.29 -7.57
C THR A 5 0.57 -8.76 -7.42
N THR A 6 1.87 -8.99 -7.18
CA THR A 6 2.39 -10.29 -6.73
C THR A 6 2.45 -10.42 -5.22
N GLN A 7 2.09 -9.36 -4.48
CA GLN A 7 2.07 -9.37 -3.02
C GLN A 7 0.85 -10.12 -2.46
N PRO A 8 0.98 -10.77 -1.28
CA PRO A 8 -0.10 -11.59 -0.72
C PRO A 8 -1.22 -10.76 -0.07
N ALA A 9 -0.98 -9.48 0.25
CA ALA A 9 -1.96 -8.60 0.86
C ALA A 9 -1.96 -7.19 0.26
N LEU A 10 -3.05 -6.47 0.53
CA LEU A 10 -3.20 -5.04 0.26
C LEU A 10 -3.77 -4.36 1.50
N GLN A 11 -3.07 -3.35 2.02
CA GLN A 11 -3.59 -2.45 3.03
C GLN A 11 -4.36 -1.32 2.32
N LEU A 12 -5.62 -1.13 2.72
CA LEU A 12 -6.42 0.02 2.34
C LEU A 12 -6.35 1.05 3.46
N TYR A 13 -5.80 2.23 3.17
CA TYR A 13 -5.83 3.36 4.10
C TYR A 13 -6.55 4.53 3.45
N THR A 14 -7.59 5.02 4.12
CA THR A 14 -8.51 6.04 3.60
C THR A 14 -8.12 7.47 4.01
N GLY A 15 -6.83 7.71 4.29
CA GLY A 15 -6.35 9.07 4.57
C GLY A 15 -6.85 9.65 5.89
N ASN A 16 -7.22 8.83 6.87
CA ASN A 16 -7.96 9.26 8.07
C ASN A 16 -7.23 10.31 8.93
N ASN A 17 -5.90 10.31 8.92
CA ASN A 17 -5.08 11.21 9.74
C ASN A 17 -4.65 12.48 8.99
N LEU A 18 -5.16 12.73 7.77
CA LEU A 18 -4.97 14.02 7.11
C LEU A 18 -5.79 15.07 7.88
N ASP A 19 -5.10 16.00 8.54
CA ASP A 19 -5.69 16.90 9.53
C ASP A 19 -6.09 18.28 8.99
N GLY A 20 -5.94 18.51 7.67
CA GLY A 20 -6.28 19.78 7.05
C GLY A 20 -5.21 20.86 7.19
N THR A 21 -4.00 20.54 7.66
CA THR A 21 -2.91 21.53 7.79
C THR A 21 -2.03 21.63 6.55
N LEU A 22 -2.03 20.60 5.69
CA LEU A 22 -1.21 20.52 4.49
C LEU A 22 -1.95 21.07 3.26
N ILE A 23 -1.29 21.97 2.53
CA ILE A 23 -1.73 22.47 1.23
C ILE A 23 -0.94 21.75 0.13
N GLY A 24 -1.65 21.04 -0.73
CA GLY A 24 -1.07 20.28 -1.83
C GLY A 24 -0.61 21.15 -3.01
N PRO A 25 0.08 20.55 -4.00
CA PRO A 25 0.58 21.26 -5.19
C PRO A 25 -0.51 21.93 -6.04
N SER A 26 -1.77 21.49 -5.92
CA SER A 26 -2.93 22.12 -6.57
C SER A 26 -3.49 23.32 -5.80
N GLY A 27 -2.88 23.72 -4.69
CA GLY A 27 -3.39 24.75 -3.78
C GLY A 27 -4.54 24.28 -2.89
N ARG A 28 -4.93 23.00 -2.94
CA ARG A 28 -6.00 22.43 -2.12
C ARG A 28 -5.47 21.90 -0.79
N ILE A 29 -6.22 22.16 0.28
CA ILE A 29 -5.98 21.56 1.60
C ILE A 29 -6.36 20.07 1.55
N TYR A 30 -5.54 19.20 2.14
CA TYR A 30 -5.83 17.77 2.31
C TYR A 30 -6.47 17.48 3.67
N ARG A 31 -7.70 16.97 3.66
CA ARG A 31 -8.48 16.57 4.82
C ARG A 31 -8.61 15.05 4.90
N SER A 32 -9.08 14.57 6.06
CA SER A 32 -9.41 13.16 6.24
C SER A 32 -10.33 12.67 5.13
N GLY A 33 -9.92 11.60 4.43
CA GLY A 33 -10.68 11.04 3.31
C GLY A 33 -10.37 11.63 1.93
N ASP A 34 -9.57 12.71 1.82
CA ASP A 34 -9.23 13.32 0.52
C ASP A 34 -8.25 12.48 -0.31
N GLY A 35 -7.72 11.39 0.26
CA GLY A 35 -6.80 10.47 -0.40
C GLY A 35 -7.00 9.03 0.06
N VAL A 36 -6.57 8.09 -0.78
CA VAL A 36 -6.59 6.66 -0.50
C VAL A 36 -5.26 6.03 -0.89
N CYS A 37 -4.77 5.12 -0.06
CA CYS A 37 -3.60 4.30 -0.33
C CYS A 37 -4.02 2.86 -0.60
N PHE A 38 -3.38 2.25 -1.61
CA PHE A 38 -3.48 0.83 -1.94
C PHE A 38 -2.10 0.21 -1.78
N GLU A 39 -1.73 -0.14 -0.56
CA GLU A 39 -0.37 -0.56 -0.21
C GLU A 39 -0.27 -2.07 -0.34
N THR A 40 0.31 -2.54 -1.44
CA THR A 40 0.52 -3.97 -1.70
C THR A 40 1.73 -4.48 -0.93
N GLN A 41 1.57 -5.49 -0.08
CA GLN A 41 2.60 -5.91 0.88
C GLN A 41 2.45 -7.34 1.39
N GLY A 42 3.43 -7.78 2.19
CA GLY A 42 3.28 -8.91 3.11
C GLY A 42 2.26 -8.61 4.21
N PHE A 43 1.88 -9.62 4.99
CA PHE A 43 0.88 -9.42 6.03
C PHE A 43 1.47 -8.55 7.15
N PRO A 44 0.72 -7.58 7.70
CA PRO A 44 1.15 -6.87 8.90
C PRO A 44 1.51 -7.86 10.01
N ASP A 45 2.60 -7.60 10.72
CA ASP A 45 3.11 -8.45 11.80
C ASP A 45 3.60 -9.87 11.39
N ALA A 46 3.74 -10.15 10.08
CA ALA A 46 4.21 -11.45 9.60
C ALA A 46 5.50 -11.99 10.26
N PRO A 47 6.51 -11.18 10.64
CA PRO A 47 7.68 -11.70 11.35
C PRO A 47 7.38 -12.37 12.70
N ASN A 48 6.27 -12.01 13.37
CA ASN A 48 5.89 -12.53 14.68
C ASN A 48 4.72 -13.53 14.61
N GLN A 49 4.12 -13.71 13.42
CA GLN A 49 2.96 -14.57 13.20
C GLN A 49 3.40 -15.79 12.36
N PRO A 50 3.76 -16.93 12.97
CA PRO A 50 4.39 -18.05 12.27
C PRO A 50 3.49 -18.70 11.19
N ASP A 51 2.17 -18.49 11.26
CA ASP A 51 1.22 -19.00 10.28
C ASP A 51 1.02 -18.06 9.07
N PHE A 52 1.62 -16.87 9.07
CA PHE A 52 1.54 -15.93 7.95
C PHE A 52 2.59 -16.26 6.87
N PRO A 53 2.37 -15.84 5.61
CA PRO A 53 3.41 -15.89 4.59
C PRO A 53 4.69 -15.22 5.10
N SER A 54 5.81 -15.96 5.06
CA SER A 54 7.08 -15.48 5.60
C SER A 54 7.52 -14.17 4.93
N ALA A 55 7.91 -13.20 5.77
CA ALA A 55 8.56 -11.96 5.34
C ALA A 55 10.10 -12.04 5.38
N THR A 56 10.67 -13.21 5.70
CA THR A 56 12.12 -13.41 5.82
C THR A 56 12.74 -13.69 4.45
N LEU A 57 13.82 -12.96 4.12
CA LEU A 57 14.72 -13.26 3.01
C LEU A 57 16.06 -13.76 3.57
N ARG A 58 16.55 -14.90 3.09
CA ARG A 58 17.81 -15.52 3.54
C ARG A 58 18.96 -15.23 2.55
N PRO A 59 20.23 -15.33 2.98
CA PRO A 59 21.37 -15.17 2.09
C PRO A 59 21.28 -16.08 0.86
N GLY A 60 21.48 -15.52 -0.33
CA GLY A 60 21.38 -16.23 -1.61
C GLY A 60 19.97 -16.28 -2.21
N GLU A 61 18.93 -15.91 -1.47
CA GLU A 61 17.58 -15.78 -2.02
C GLU A 61 17.38 -14.43 -2.72
N VAL A 62 16.45 -14.39 -3.67
CA VAL A 62 16.09 -13.16 -4.40
C VAL A 62 14.64 -12.82 -4.10
N PHE A 63 14.42 -11.66 -3.47
CA PHE A 63 13.09 -11.09 -3.34
C PHE A 63 12.66 -10.44 -4.66
N ARG A 64 11.46 -10.75 -5.13
CA ARG A 64 10.81 -10.06 -6.25
C ARG A 64 9.36 -9.74 -5.90
N ALA A 65 8.98 -8.51 -6.16
CA ALA A 65 7.63 -8.02 -6.02
C ALA A 65 7.31 -7.09 -7.17
N ALA A 66 6.08 -7.15 -7.68
CA ALA A 66 5.61 -6.22 -8.68
C ALA A 66 4.18 -5.80 -8.36
N THR A 67 3.90 -4.51 -8.55
CA THR A 67 2.55 -3.94 -8.50
C THR A 67 2.36 -3.08 -9.74
N THR A 68 1.23 -3.27 -10.41
CA THR A 68 0.84 -2.53 -11.60
C THR A 68 -0.44 -1.76 -11.34
N PHE A 69 -0.38 -0.45 -11.54
CA PHE A 69 -1.54 0.45 -11.52
C PHE A 69 -1.98 0.73 -12.96
N ARG A 70 -3.17 0.26 -13.34
CA ARG A 70 -3.74 0.48 -14.67
C ARG A 70 -4.85 1.52 -14.58
N PHE A 71 -4.69 2.58 -15.35
CA PHE A 71 -5.69 3.65 -15.46
C PHE A 71 -6.48 3.47 -16.76
N SER A 72 -7.80 3.62 -16.66
CA SER A 72 -8.76 3.48 -17.74
C SER A 72 -9.97 4.38 -17.47
N VAL A 73 -10.78 4.60 -18.50
CA VAL A 73 -12.09 5.25 -18.41
C VAL A 73 -13.16 4.16 -18.47
N ALA A 74 -14.27 4.35 -17.75
CA ALA A 74 -15.41 3.45 -17.75
C ALA A 74 -16.36 3.72 -18.92
#